data_AF-A0A914JLR4-F1
#
_entry.id   AF-A0A914JLR4-F1
#
_cell.length_a   1.000
_cell.length_b   1.000
_cell.length_c   1.000
_cell.angle_alpha   90.00
_cell.angle_beta   90.00
_cell.angle_gamma   90.00
#
_symmetry.space_group_name_H-M   'P 1'
#
loop_
_entity.id
_entity.type
_entity.pdbx_description
1 polymer ?
#
loop_
_entity_poly.entity_id
_entity_poly.type
_entity_poly.pdbx_seq_one_letter_code
_entity_poly.pdbx_strand_id
1 'polypeptide(L)'
;MADHGARFTALRQTSQGQLEERMPFFSVYLPEKLRSHPSFENLRENADRLTTPFDIHSTFLDLLNISEIPEEDFTKEPLGPLKRSLSLLRPIPANRTCKDANVEPHWCSCVAWRPIKNSSHLQNLGKNIVEKIVSVFNGFLKEEPGLCATLKLAKIEKMERLAPDDGVLTYNGVKDADGFDPKFKQDKIIKDFVTYRLSFWTEPGMAHYEVTVEYNEATKELKMDPQAISH
;
A
#
# COMPACT_ATOMS: atom_id res chain seq x y z
N MET A 1 10.43 -6.62 -16.71
CA MET A 1 9.72 -6.20 -15.48
C MET A 1 10.69 -6.29 -14.33
N ALA A 2 10.68 -5.32 -13.42
CA ALA A 2 11.34 -5.47 -12.12
C ALA A 2 10.34 -6.10 -11.12
N ASP A 3 10.84 -6.85 -10.16
CA ASP A 3 10.07 -7.39 -9.04
C ASP A 3 9.91 -6.34 -7.91
N HIS A 4 10.90 -5.48 -7.74
CA HIS A 4 10.89 -4.32 -6.83
C HIS A 4 11.78 -3.19 -7.37
N GLY A 5 11.69 -1.98 -6.77
CA GLY A 5 12.66 -0.91 -7.03
C GLY A 5 13.93 -1.01 -6.17
N ALA A 6 14.58 0.11 -5.84
CA ALA A 6 15.82 0.10 -5.07
C ALA A 6 15.61 -0.32 -3.61
N ARG A 7 15.95 -1.58 -3.26
CA ARG A 7 15.70 -2.17 -1.94
C ARG A 7 16.88 -2.13 -0.97
N PHE A 8 18.11 -2.33 -1.45
CA PHE A 8 19.26 -2.63 -0.58
C PHE A 8 20.27 -1.50 -0.41
N THR A 9 19.96 -0.31 -0.90
CA THR A 9 20.88 0.84 -0.83
C THR A 9 20.44 1.80 0.27
N ALA A 10 21.36 2.66 0.74
CA ALA A 10 21.02 3.75 1.66
C ALA A 10 19.88 4.65 1.14
N LEU A 11 19.64 4.65 -0.18
CA LEU A 11 18.51 5.32 -0.80
C LEU A 11 17.16 4.86 -0.22
N ARG A 12 17.00 3.57 0.15
CA ARG A 12 15.77 3.05 0.76
C ARG A 12 15.40 3.73 2.07
N GLN A 13 16.35 4.35 2.77
CA GLN A 13 16.05 5.09 4.00
C GLN A 13 15.43 6.47 3.71
N THR A 14 15.45 6.93 2.46
CA THR A 14 14.83 8.19 2.03
C THR A 14 13.39 7.99 1.58
N SER A 15 12.57 9.05 1.64
CA SER A 15 11.19 9.01 1.13
C SER A 15 11.13 8.63 -0.36
N GLN A 16 12.13 9.04 -1.16
CA GLN A 16 12.21 8.70 -2.57
C GLN A 16 12.49 7.20 -2.76
N GLY A 17 13.49 6.64 -2.07
CA GLY A 17 13.78 5.20 -2.17
C GLY A 17 12.66 4.32 -1.64
N GLN A 18 11.91 4.80 -0.64
CA GLN A 18 10.68 4.15 -0.18
C GLN A 18 9.59 4.08 -1.25
N LEU A 19 9.45 5.12 -2.07
CA LEU A 19 8.52 5.12 -3.20
C LEU A 19 9.03 4.22 -4.31
N GLU A 20 10.32 4.29 -4.63
CA GLU A 20 10.94 3.46 -5.67
C GLU A 20 10.84 1.97 -5.33
N GLU A 21 11.13 1.56 -4.10
CA GLU A 21 10.95 0.16 -3.64
C GLU A 21 9.56 -0.38 -3.99
N ARG A 22 8.52 0.44 -3.78
CA ARG A 22 7.10 0.11 -3.97
C ARG A 22 6.62 0.28 -5.40
N MET A 23 7.40 0.91 -6.28
CA MET A 23 7.04 1.19 -7.67
C MET A 23 8.06 0.57 -8.63
N PRO A 24 8.02 -0.77 -8.83
CA PRO A 24 8.87 -1.42 -9.81
C PRO A 24 8.58 -0.93 -11.22
N PHE A 25 9.63 -0.82 -12.03
CA PHE A 25 9.49 -0.42 -13.43
C PHE A 25 9.02 -1.59 -14.31
N PHE A 26 8.03 -1.32 -15.15
CA PHE A 26 7.56 -2.23 -16.19
C PHE A 26 7.44 -1.49 -17.53
N SER A 27 8.08 -2.03 -18.56
CA SER A 27 8.02 -1.52 -19.93
C SER A 27 7.48 -2.58 -20.87
N VAL A 28 6.66 -2.16 -21.83
CA VAL A 28 6.13 -3.02 -22.89
C VAL A 28 6.69 -2.54 -24.23
N TYR A 29 7.15 -3.49 -25.04
CA TYR A 29 7.51 -3.24 -26.43
C TYR A 29 6.63 -4.10 -27.34
N LEU A 30 5.93 -3.45 -28.27
CA LEU A 30 5.04 -4.13 -29.21
C LEU A 30 5.70 -4.31 -30.58
N PRO A 31 5.66 -5.53 -31.16
CA PRO A 31 5.94 -5.77 -32.56
C PRO A 31 5.06 -4.90 -33.46
N GLU A 32 5.61 -4.44 -34.59
CA GLU A 32 4.92 -3.51 -35.49
C GLU A 32 3.54 -4.01 -35.95
N LYS A 33 3.42 -5.31 -36.25
CA LYS A 33 2.17 -5.96 -36.66
C LYS A 33 1.06 -5.90 -35.62
N LEU A 34 1.40 -5.77 -34.33
CA LEU A 34 0.41 -5.71 -33.25
C LEU A 34 -0.03 -4.28 -32.95
N ARG A 35 0.74 -3.26 -33.35
CA ARG A 35 0.45 -1.85 -32.99
C ARG A 35 -0.86 -1.32 -33.57
N SER A 36 -1.43 -1.96 -34.59
CA SER A 36 -2.70 -1.55 -35.18
C SER A 36 -3.94 -2.09 -34.46
N HIS A 37 -3.79 -3.04 -33.53
CA HIS A 37 -4.93 -3.61 -32.83
C HIS A 37 -5.41 -2.64 -31.73
N PRO A 38 -6.72 -2.33 -31.66
CA PRO A 38 -7.24 -1.22 -30.84
C PRO A 38 -6.94 -1.37 -29.35
N SER A 39 -6.83 -2.60 -28.85
CA SER A 39 -6.52 -2.86 -27.44
C SER A 39 -5.16 -2.33 -26.97
N PHE A 40 -4.22 -2.07 -27.90
CA PHE A 40 -2.89 -1.59 -27.54
C PHE A 40 -2.81 -0.08 -27.31
N GLU A 41 -3.81 0.69 -27.73
CA GLU A 41 -3.90 2.11 -27.33
C GLU A 41 -4.13 2.25 -25.82
N ASN A 42 -4.86 1.30 -25.21
CA ASN A 42 -5.03 1.24 -23.76
C ASN A 42 -3.71 1.12 -23.00
N LEU A 43 -2.65 0.53 -23.59
CA LEU A 43 -1.35 0.46 -22.93
C LEU A 43 -0.74 1.85 -22.71
N ARG A 44 -1.00 2.80 -23.62
CA ARG A 44 -0.53 4.18 -23.47
C ARG A 44 -1.31 4.90 -22.39
N GLU A 45 -2.63 4.78 -22.40
CA GLU A 45 -3.49 5.40 -21.38
C GLU A 45 -3.23 4.83 -19.98
N ASN A 46 -3.01 3.51 -19.89
CA ASN A 46 -2.76 2.82 -18.64
C ASN A 46 -1.35 3.06 -18.07
N ALA A 47 -0.43 3.64 -18.84
CA ALA A 47 0.90 4.00 -18.35
C ALA A 47 0.85 5.00 -17.18
N ASP A 48 -0.19 5.85 -17.15
CA ASP A 48 -0.43 6.83 -16.09
C ASP A 48 -1.49 6.37 -15.06
N ARG A 49 -1.78 5.06 -15.00
CA ARG A 49 -2.78 4.48 -14.08
C ARG A 49 -2.12 3.64 -13.00
N LEU A 50 -2.82 3.49 -11.86
CA LEU A 50 -2.41 2.55 -10.83
C LEU A 50 -2.58 1.12 -11.34
N THR A 51 -1.45 0.44 -11.53
CA THR A 51 -1.37 -0.96 -11.97
C THR A 51 -0.54 -1.79 -11.00
N THR A 52 -0.68 -3.11 -11.09
CA THR A 52 -0.03 -4.10 -10.23
C THR A 52 0.48 -5.26 -11.09
N PRO A 53 1.41 -6.09 -10.57
CA PRO A 53 1.81 -7.31 -11.27
C PRO A 53 0.66 -8.28 -11.58
N PHE A 54 -0.45 -8.22 -10.84
CA PHE A 54 -1.63 -9.04 -11.13
C PHE A 54 -2.26 -8.63 -12.46
N ASP A 55 -2.31 -7.34 -12.75
CA ASP A 55 -2.84 -6.81 -14.02
C ASP A 55 -2.08 -7.37 -15.22
N ILE A 56 -0.77 -7.54 -15.09
CA ILE A 56 0.10 -8.18 -16.11
C ILE A 56 -0.32 -9.63 -16.35
N HIS A 57 -0.66 -10.38 -15.30
CA HIS A 57 -1.18 -11.74 -15.43
C HIS A 57 -2.48 -11.76 -16.23
N SER A 58 -3.43 -10.88 -15.93
CA SER A 58 -4.67 -10.76 -16.73
C SER A 58 -4.40 -10.32 -18.17
N THR A 59 -3.41 -9.47 -18.39
CA THR A 59 -2.98 -9.09 -19.75
C THR A 59 -2.45 -10.27 -20.55
N PHE A 60 -1.67 -11.15 -19.95
CA PHE A 60 -1.22 -12.36 -20.66
C PHE A 60 -2.38 -13.30 -20.99
N LEU A 61 -3.36 -13.44 -20.10
CA LEU A 61 -4.56 -14.23 -20.40
C LEU A 61 -5.35 -13.67 -21.59
N ASP A 62 -5.50 -12.35 -21.69
CA ASP A 62 -6.12 -11.75 -22.88
C ASP A 62 -5.27 -11.93 -24.13
N LEU A 63 -3.96 -11.71 -24.04
CA LEU A 63 -3.06 -11.84 -25.20
C LEU A 63 -3.11 -13.25 -25.80
N LEU A 64 -3.20 -14.29 -24.96
CA LEU A 64 -3.31 -15.67 -25.40
C LEU A 64 -4.61 -15.95 -26.16
N ASN A 65 -5.69 -15.21 -25.87
CA ASN A 65 -7.03 -15.41 -26.43
C ASN A 65 -7.48 -14.22 -27.28
N ILE A 66 -6.55 -13.36 -27.72
CA ILE A 66 -6.88 -12.05 -28.31
C ILE A 66 -7.74 -12.16 -29.57
N SER A 67 -7.57 -13.23 -30.35
CA SER A 67 -8.36 -13.50 -31.56
C SER A 67 -9.78 -13.99 -31.28
N GLU A 68 -10.06 -14.43 -30.05
CA GLU A 68 -11.37 -14.95 -29.62
C GLU A 68 -12.20 -13.89 -28.89
N ILE A 69 -11.58 -12.80 -28.45
CA ILE A 69 -12.22 -11.72 -27.71
C ILE A 69 -12.73 -10.66 -28.71
N PRO A 70 -14.02 -10.29 -28.68
CA PRO A 70 -14.55 -9.20 -29.50
C PRO A 70 -13.80 -7.88 -29.24
N GLU A 71 -13.43 -7.15 -30.31
CA GLU A 71 -12.65 -5.91 -30.17
C GLU A 71 -13.31 -4.87 -29.25
N GLU A 72 -14.64 -4.81 -29.26
CA GLU A 72 -15.44 -3.93 -28.40
C GLU A 72 -15.20 -4.17 -26.90
N ASP A 73 -14.86 -5.38 -26.49
CA ASP A 73 -14.60 -5.72 -25.09
C ASP A 73 -13.25 -5.18 -24.59
N PHE A 74 -12.39 -4.70 -25.49
CA PHE A 74 -11.18 -3.96 -25.14
C PHE A 74 -11.43 -2.46 -24.91
N THR A 75 -12.61 -1.94 -25.23
CA THR A 75 -12.93 -0.51 -25.08
C THR A 75 -13.81 -0.20 -23.88
N LYS A 76 -14.37 -1.24 -23.25
CA LYS A 76 -15.29 -1.11 -22.11
C LYS A 76 -14.50 -1.05 -20.81
N GLU A 77 -14.78 -0.03 -20.00
CA GLU A 77 -14.37 -0.05 -18.60
C GLU A 77 -15.06 -1.22 -17.86
N PRO A 78 -14.38 -1.83 -16.88
CA PRO A 78 -14.97 -2.91 -16.08
C PRO A 78 -16.25 -2.42 -15.37
N LEU A 79 -17.38 -3.07 -15.67
CA LEU A 79 -18.66 -2.82 -14.99
C LEU A 79 -18.75 -3.62 -13.69
N GLY A 80 -19.19 -2.98 -12.61
CA GLY A 80 -19.39 -3.61 -11.30
C GLY A 80 -18.15 -3.54 -10.39
N PRO A 81 -18.09 -4.36 -9.32
CA PRO A 81 -16.97 -4.36 -8.39
C PRO A 81 -15.66 -4.66 -9.12
N LEU A 82 -14.65 -3.80 -8.92
CA LEU A 82 -13.35 -4.00 -9.53
C LEU A 82 -12.75 -5.32 -9.06
N LYS A 83 -12.38 -6.16 -10.04
CA LYS A 83 -11.55 -7.33 -9.76
C LYS A 83 -10.17 -6.82 -9.33
N ARG A 84 -9.52 -7.58 -8.45
CA ARG A 84 -8.13 -7.34 -8.04
C ARG A 84 -7.19 -7.11 -9.23
N SER A 85 -7.43 -7.84 -10.32
CA SER A 85 -6.63 -7.83 -11.54
C SER A 85 -7.45 -7.34 -12.73
N LEU A 86 -6.93 -6.34 -13.43
CA LEU A 86 -7.50 -5.72 -14.62
C LEU A 86 -6.45 -5.76 -15.73
N SER A 87 -6.78 -6.32 -16.89
CA SER A 87 -5.84 -6.34 -18.00
C SER A 87 -5.50 -4.94 -18.49
N LEU A 88 -4.20 -4.69 -18.71
CA LEU A 88 -3.65 -3.49 -19.34
C LEU A 88 -4.12 -3.28 -20.80
N LEU A 89 -4.72 -4.30 -21.43
CA LEU A 89 -5.33 -4.18 -22.76
C LEU A 89 -6.75 -3.61 -22.74
N ARG A 90 -7.27 -3.25 -21.55
CA ARG A 90 -8.54 -2.56 -21.35
C ARG A 90 -8.32 -1.29 -20.55
N PRO A 91 -9.21 -0.28 -20.61
CA PRO A 91 -9.07 0.92 -19.81
C PRO A 91 -9.05 0.59 -18.30
N ILE A 92 -8.04 1.09 -17.59
CA ILE A 92 -7.96 1.02 -16.13
C ILE A 92 -8.52 2.33 -15.55
N PRO A 93 -9.49 2.27 -14.61
CA PRO A 93 -10.11 3.46 -14.06
C PRO A 93 -9.10 4.45 -13.47
N ALA A 94 -9.25 5.73 -13.81
CA ALA A 94 -8.40 6.81 -13.32
C ALA A 94 -8.40 6.94 -11.78
N ASN A 95 -9.51 6.56 -11.16
CA ASN A 95 -9.74 6.62 -9.72
C ASN A 95 -9.51 5.28 -9.00
N ARG A 96 -8.89 4.28 -9.66
CA ARG A 96 -8.56 3.00 -9.01
C ARG A 96 -7.64 3.25 -7.81
N THR A 97 -8.08 2.79 -6.65
CA THR A 97 -7.34 2.93 -5.40
C THR A 97 -6.50 1.68 -5.09
N CYS A 98 -5.53 1.80 -4.18
CA CYS A 98 -4.82 0.63 -3.63
C CYS A 98 -5.78 -0.41 -3.05
N LYS A 99 -6.90 0.02 -2.46
CA LYS A 99 -7.91 -0.89 -1.92
C LYS A 99 -8.60 -1.68 -3.03
N ASP A 100 -8.92 -1.04 -4.15
CA ASP A 100 -9.52 -1.72 -5.32
C ASP A 100 -8.55 -2.71 -5.95
N ALA A 101 -7.26 -2.39 -5.94
CA ALA A 101 -6.18 -3.28 -6.36
C ALA A 101 -5.78 -4.33 -5.30
N ASN A 102 -6.41 -4.31 -4.12
CA ASN A 102 -6.10 -5.16 -2.97
C ASN A 102 -4.60 -5.10 -2.58
N VAL A 103 -4.05 -3.89 -2.56
CA VAL A 103 -2.70 -3.53 -2.08
C VAL A 103 -2.81 -3.03 -0.64
N GLU A 104 -2.05 -3.64 0.26
CA GLU A 104 -2.06 -3.31 1.68
C GLU A 104 -1.52 -1.88 1.91
N PRO A 105 -2.00 -1.17 2.96
CA PRO A 105 -1.54 0.19 3.26
C PRO A 105 -0.01 0.33 3.41
N HIS A 106 0.69 -0.74 3.82
CA HIS A 106 2.15 -0.74 3.92
C HIS A 106 2.84 -0.58 2.55
N TRP A 107 2.28 -1.20 1.50
CA TRP A 107 2.84 -1.23 0.14
C TRP A 107 2.24 -0.15 -0.77
N CYS A 108 1.13 0.45 -0.37
CA CYS A 108 0.47 1.48 -1.15
C CYS A 108 1.33 2.75 -1.27
N SER A 109 1.65 3.16 -2.49
CA SER A 109 2.36 4.42 -2.78
C SER A 109 1.44 5.64 -2.80
N CYS A 110 0.12 5.44 -2.90
CA CYS A 110 -0.87 6.53 -2.96
C CYS A 110 -1.18 7.17 -1.61
N VAL A 111 -0.81 6.53 -0.48
CA VAL A 111 -1.20 7.01 0.85
C VAL A 111 -0.24 8.06 1.41
N ALA A 112 -0.80 9.08 2.05
CA ALA A 112 -0.04 10.08 2.76
C ALA A 112 0.21 9.65 4.22
N TRP A 113 1.47 9.59 4.61
CA TRP A 113 1.88 9.37 6.00
C TRP A 113 2.17 10.70 6.68
N ARG A 114 1.57 10.95 7.84
CA ARG A 114 1.80 12.17 8.63
C ARG A 114 2.75 11.85 9.78
N PRO A 115 3.95 12.46 9.84
CA PRO A 115 4.85 12.32 10.97
C PRO A 115 4.17 12.74 12.27
N ILE A 116 4.42 12.00 13.33
CA ILE A 116 3.89 12.30 14.65
C ILE A 116 4.89 13.21 15.37
N LYS A 117 4.45 14.42 15.74
CA LYS A 117 5.29 15.39 16.45
C LYS A 117 5.66 14.86 17.84
N ASN A 118 6.90 15.13 18.23
CA ASN A 118 7.48 14.60 19.45
C ASN A 118 6.81 15.18 20.70
N SER A 119 6.13 14.35 21.47
CA SER A 119 5.60 14.66 22.80
C SER A 119 5.85 13.48 23.74
N SER A 120 5.96 13.71 25.05
CA SER A 120 6.20 12.64 26.03
C SER A 120 5.14 11.54 25.96
N HIS A 121 3.87 11.92 25.77
CA HIS A 121 2.78 10.98 25.58
C HIS A 121 2.94 10.12 24.32
N LEU A 122 3.33 10.74 23.19
CA LEU A 122 3.47 10.04 21.90
C LEU A 122 4.73 9.16 21.86
N GLN A 123 5.79 9.51 22.59
CA GLN A 123 6.95 8.62 22.80
C GLN A 123 6.56 7.37 23.56
N ASN A 124 5.77 7.51 24.64
CA ASN A 124 5.27 6.37 25.40
C ASN A 124 4.35 5.49 24.56
N LEU A 125 3.48 6.09 23.72
CA LEU A 125 2.64 5.35 22.77
C LEU A 125 3.50 4.55 21.79
N GLY A 126 4.47 5.18 21.14
CA GLY A 126 5.38 4.51 20.21
C GLY A 126 6.13 3.36 20.87
N LYS A 127 6.66 3.58 22.08
CA LYS A 127 7.32 2.52 22.87
C LYS A 127 6.39 1.35 23.15
N ASN A 128 5.17 1.60 23.63
CA ASN A 128 4.18 0.56 23.91
C ASN A 128 3.83 -0.27 22.66
N ILE A 129 3.68 0.39 21.51
CA ILE A 129 3.41 -0.28 20.23
C ILE A 129 4.59 -1.15 19.83
N VAL A 130 5.81 -0.61 19.85
CA VAL A 130 7.01 -1.35 19.44
C VAL A 130 7.31 -2.51 20.38
N GLU A 131 7.12 -2.37 21.69
CA GLU A 131 7.27 -3.47 22.64
C GLU A 131 6.30 -4.62 22.34
N LYS A 132 5.07 -4.33 21.90
CA LYS A 132 4.11 -5.35 21.44
C LYS A 132 4.56 -6.02 20.15
N ILE A 133 5.04 -5.25 19.18
CA ILE A 133 5.59 -5.79 17.93
C ILE A 133 6.78 -6.72 18.23
N VAL A 134 7.71 -6.28 19.07
CA VAL A 134 8.88 -7.09 19.48
C VAL A 134 8.45 -8.35 20.24
N SER A 135 7.38 -8.28 21.04
CA SER A 135 6.78 -9.47 21.68
C SER A 135 6.26 -10.46 20.64
N VAL A 136 5.59 -9.99 19.59
CA VAL A 136 5.14 -10.83 18.47
C VAL A 136 6.34 -11.47 17.75
N PHE A 137 7.40 -10.70 17.47
CA PHE A 137 8.61 -11.23 16.84
C PHE A 137 9.24 -12.34 17.68
N ASN A 138 9.42 -12.09 18.99
CA ASN A 138 9.92 -13.08 19.92
C ASN A 138 8.99 -14.30 20.04
N GLY A 139 7.70 -14.15 19.74
CA GLY A 139 6.76 -15.27 19.60
C GLY A 139 7.18 -16.22 18.49
N PHE A 140 7.51 -15.70 17.30
CA PHE A 140 7.99 -16.51 16.17
C PHE A 140 9.38 -17.10 16.43
N LEU A 141 10.28 -16.34 17.06
CA LEU A 141 11.66 -16.80 17.33
C LEU A 141 11.74 -17.93 18.36
N LYS A 142 10.71 -18.13 19.18
CA LYS A 142 10.65 -19.23 20.17
C LYS A 142 10.65 -20.61 19.54
N GLU A 143 10.33 -20.72 18.25
CA GLU A 143 10.39 -21.99 17.52
C GLU A 143 11.84 -22.47 17.34
N GLU A 144 12.83 -21.55 17.39
CA GLU A 144 14.25 -21.84 17.15
C GLU A 144 15.17 -21.27 18.26
N PRO A 145 15.02 -21.71 19.53
CA PRO A 145 15.65 -21.08 20.69
C PRO A 145 17.19 -21.21 20.72
N GLY A 146 17.77 -22.14 19.95
CA GLY A 146 19.21 -22.34 19.83
C GLY A 146 19.88 -21.51 18.73
N LEU A 147 19.08 -20.93 17.82
CA LEU A 147 19.57 -20.17 16.67
C LEU A 147 19.21 -18.68 16.78
N CYS A 148 18.08 -18.37 17.41
CA CYS A 148 17.55 -17.02 17.49
C CYS A 148 17.74 -16.42 18.88
N ALA A 149 18.26 -15.18 18.94
CA ALA A 149 18.33 -14.43 20.17
C ALA A 149 17.01 -13.70 20.46
N THR A 150 16.68 -13.52 21.74
CA THR A 150 15.53 -12.69 22.14
C THR A 150 15.77 -11.23 21.78
N LEU A 151 14.89 -10.68 20.96
CA LEU A 151 14.93 -9.29 20.53
C LEU A 151 14.43 -8.34 21.63
N LYS A 152 15.07 -7.18 21.71
CA LYS A 152 14.65 -6.04 22.55
C LYS A 152 14.68 -4.77 21.71
N LEU A 153 13.82 -3.81 22.06
CA LEU A 153 13.83 -2.50 21.43
C LEU A 153 15.13 -1.76 21.79
N ALA A 154 15.91 -1.37 20.79
CA ALA A 154 17.10 -0.53 20.94
C ALA A 154 16.74 0.96 20.82
N LYS A 155 16.11 1.37 19.70
CA LYS A 155 15.64 2.75 19.50
C LYS A 155 14.47 2.82 18.52
N ILE A 156 13.60 3.80 18.70
CA ILE A 156 12.59 4.18 17.70
C ILE A 156 13.17 5.31 16.85
N GLU A 157 13.20 5.13 15.54
CA GLU A 157 13.71 6.12 14.61
C GLU A 157 12.59 7.03 14.08
N LYS A 158 11.45 6.45 13.70
CA LYS A 158 10.36 7.19 13.08
C LYS A 158 9.01 6.60 13.49
N MET A 159 8.02 7.47 13.65
CA MET A 159 6.62 7.07 13.84
C MET A 159 5.71 8.00 13.04
N GLU A 160 4.86 7.41 12.24
CA GLU A 160 3.91 8.10 11.37
C GLU A 160 2.52 7.50 11.55
N ARG A 161 1.49 8.31 11.36
CA ARG A 161 0.11 7.84 11.25
C ARG A 161 -0.36 7.97 9.81
N LEU A 162 -1.17 7.02 9.37
CA LEU A 162 -1.84 7.11 8.09
C LEU A 162 -2.74 8.35 8.11
N ALA A 163 -2.52 9.29 7.20
CA ALA A 163 -3.45 10.40 7.02
C ALA A 163 -4.75 9.81 6.48
N PRO A 164 -5.89 10.03 7.14
CA PRO A 164 -7.16 9.73 6.52
C PRO A 164 -7.30 10.62 5.29
N ASP A 165 -7.93 10.12 4.24
CA ASP A 165 -8.35 10.97 3.12
C ASP A 165 -9.18 12.13 3.70
N ASP A 166 -8.73 13.36 3.47
CA ASP A 166 -9.33 14.56 4.08
C ASP A 166 -10.81 14.69 3.63
N GLY A 167 -11.18 14.12 2.46
CA GLY A 167 -12.56 14.03 1.98
C GLY A 167 -13.44 13.04 2.75
N VAL A 168 -12.87 11.99 3.36
CA VAL A 168 -13.62 10.93 4.07
C VAL A 168 -13.86 11.29 5.54
N LEU A 169 -12.89 11.89 6.22
CA LEU A 169 -13.06 12.25 7.64
C LEU A 169 -14.07 13.36 7.88
N THR A 170 -14.25 14.20 6.88
CA THR A 170 -15.09 15.36 7.01
C THR A 170 -16.43 15.12 6.34
N TYR A 171 -16.68 14.09 5.52
CA TYR A 171 -17.97 13.93 4.84
C TYR A 171 -19.20 13.90 5.79
N ASN A 172 -20.17 14.77 5.54
CA ASN A 172 -21.40 15.00 6.30
C ASN A 172 -22.58 15.26 5.36
N GLY A 173 -22.69 14.45 4.31
CA GLY A 173 -23.76 14.50 3.32
C GLY A 173 -23.42 15.37 2.11
N VAL A 174 -24.43 15.75 1.35
CA VAL A 174 -24.33 16.60 0.15
C VAL A 174 -24.96 17.96 0.44
N LYS A 175 -24.40 19.04 -0.12
CA LYS A 175 -24.91 20.41 0.04
C LYS A 175 -26.03 20.73 -0.96
N ASP A 176 -26.05 20.02 -2.07
CA ASP A 176 -26.86 20.26 -3.25
C ASP A 176 -27.94 19.18 -3.41
N ALA A 177 -28.99 19.51 -4.17
CA ALA A 177 -30.16 18.64 -4.35
C ALA A 177 -29.89 17.46 -5.30
N ASP A 178 -28.87 17.61 -6.15
CA ASP A 178 -28.38 16.68 -7.16
C ASP A 178 -27.20 15.83 -6.66
N GLY A 179 -26.58 16.18 -5.54
CA GLY A 179 -25.67 15.32 -4.78
C GLY A 179 -24.21 15.32 -5.24
N PHE A 180 -23.76 16.35 -5.96
CA PHE A 180 -22.39 16.46 -6.47
C PHE A 180 -21.46 17.27 -5.55
N ASP A 181 -21.97 18.13 -4.66
CA ASP A 181 -21.17 18.92 -3.73
C ASP A 181 -21.17 18.30 -2.32
N PRO A 182 -20.08 17.68 -1.86
CA PRO A 182 -20.01 17.12 -0.51
C PRO A 182 -20.01 18.22 0.58
N LYS A 183 -20.78 17.99 1.63
CA LYS A 183 -20.80 18.75 2.88
C LYS A 183 -19.78 18.15 3.83
N PHE A 184 -18.99 18.99 4.52
CA PHE A 184 -17.93 18.55 5.40
C PHE A 184 -18.19 18.97 6.89
N LYS A 185 -18.16 18.03 7.85
CA LYS A 185 -18.17 18.16 9.33
C LYS A 185 -16.79 18.58 9.84
N GLN A 186 -16.77 19.39 10.89
CA GLN A 186 -15.56 19.78 11.61
C GLN A 186 -15.11 18.73 12.65
N ASP A 187 -16.04 17.89 13.14
CA ASP A 187 -15.75 16.85 14.11
C ASP A 187 -15.27 15.57 13.43
N LYS A 188 -14.01 15.21 13.66
CA LYS A 188 -13.37 14.01 13.11
C LYS A 188 -14.03 12.76 13.67
N ILE A 189 -14.45 11.85 12.80
CA ILE A 189 -14.83 10.48 13.17
C ILE A 189 -13.64 9.84 13.92
N ILE A 190 -13.82 9.55 15.20
CA ILE A 190 -12.84 8.79 15.99
C ILE A 190 -12.94 7.35 15.50
N LYS A 191 -11.97 6.89 14.71
CA LYS A 191 -11.82 5.47 14.42
C LYS A 191 -11.25 4.79 15.67
N ASP A 192 -11.85 3.67 16.07
CA ASP A 192 -11.37 2.84 17.18
C ASP A 192 -9.93 2.34 16.95
N PHE A 193 -9.55 2.13 15.69
CA PHE A 193 -8.20 1.78 15.27
C PHE A 193 -7.56 2.88 14.42
N VAL A 194 -6.30 3.19 14.75
CA VAL A 194 -5.44 4.09 13.98
C VAL A 194 -4.31 3.29 13.36
N THR A 195 -4.06 3.48 12.06
CA THR A 195 -2.95 2.83 11.37
C THR A 195 -1.66 3.63 11.57
N TYR A 196 -0.64 2.98 12.11
CA TYR A 196 0.68 3.53 12.37
C TYR A 196 1.74 2.84 11.52
N ARG A 197 2.73 3.59 11.05
CA ARG A 197 3.96 3.08 10.45
C ARG A 197 5.14 3.47 11.33
N LEU A 198 5.88 2.48 11.81
CA LEU A 198 7.00 2.65 12.74
C LEU A 198 8.28 2.15 12.11
N SER A 199 9.35 2.93 12.25
CA SER A 199 10.73 2.55 11.94
C SER A 199 11.49 2.45 13.25
N PHE A 200 12.07 1.29 13.56
CA PHE A 200 12.79 1.08 14.82
C PHE A 200 13.91 0.05 14.66
N TRP A 201 14.77 0.00 15.67
CA TRP A 201 15.94 -0.86 15.72
C TRP A 201 15.82 -1.81 16.91
N THR A 202 16.23 -3.07 16.74
CA THR A 202 16.30 -4.05 17.84
C THR A 202 17.72 -4.49 18.13
N GLU A 203 17.93 -4.95 19.36
CA GLU A 203 19.12 -5.67 19.79
C GLU A 203 18.77 -7.13 20.16
N PRO A 204 19.70 -8.09 20.01
CA PRO A 204 21.05 -7.93 19.45
C PRO A 204 21.05 -7.76 17.93
N GLY A 205 22.21 -7.38 17.36
CA GLY A 205 22.41 -7.31 15.90
C GLY A 205 22.03 -5.99 15.23
N MET A 206 21.42 -5.06 15.95
CA MET A 206 21.01 -3.74 15.42
C MET A 206 20.20 -3.88 14.12
N ALA A 207 19.23 -4.80 14.12
CA ALA A 207 18.33 -4.99 12.98
C ALA A 207 17.35 -3.81 12.88
N HIS A 208 17.11 -3.34 11.66
CA HIS A 208 16.19 -2.25 11.34
C HIS A 208 14.87 -2.84 10.84
N TYR A 209 13.75 -2.30 11.31
CA TYR A 209 12.42 -2.75 10.89
C TYR A 209 11.54 -1.57 10.53
N GLU A 210 10.77 -1.70 9.45
CA GLU A 210 9.64 -0.85 9.12
C GLU A 210 8.35 -1.67 9.19
N VAL A 211 7.47 -1.32 10.12
CA VAL A 211 6.25 -2.09 10.42
C VAL A 211 5.04 -1.19 10.33
N THR A 212 3.99 -1.66 9.66
CA THR A 212 2.66 -1.04 9.67
C THR A 212 1.72 -1.84 10.56
N VAL A 213 1.05 -1.16 11.50
CA VAL A 213 0.11 -1.78 12.44
C VAL A 213 -1.17 -0.97 12.56
N GLU A 214 -2.27 -1.61 12.89
CA GLU A 214 -3.45 -0.95 13.40
C GLU A 214 -3.46 -1.04 14.92
N TYR A 215 -3.65 0.09 15.60
CA TYR A 215 -3.61 0.14 17.05
C TYR A 215 -4.85 0.87 17.60
N ASN A 216 -5.49 0.26 18.58
CA ASN A 216 -6.56 0.88 19.36
C ASN A 216 -5.97 1.41 20.67
N GLU A 217 -5.99 2.73 20.85
CA GLU A 217 -5.39 3.37 22.03
C GLU A 217 -6.16 3.12 23.33
N ALA A 218 -7.47 2.93 23.25
CA ALA A 218 -8.33 2.71 24.41
C ALA A 218 -8.20 1.28 24.94
N THR A 219 -8.32 0.28 24.08
CA THR A 219 -8.20 -1.14 24.45
C THR A 219 -6.74 -1.61 24.51
N LYS A 220 -5.82 -0.82 23.94
CA LYS A 220 -4.43 -1.20 23.67
C LYS A 220 -4.34 -2.42 22.74
N GLU A 221 -5.35 -2.70 21.92
CA GLU A 221 -5.28 -3.82 20.96
C GLU A 221 -4.36 -3.46 19.79
N LEU A 222 -3.52 -4.40 19.37
CA LEU A 222 -2.61 -4.28 18.22
C LEU A 222 -2.94 -5.35 17.19
N LYS A 223 -3.21 -4.91 15.96
CA LYS A 223 -3.36 -5.79 14.80
C LYS A 223 -2.20 -5.52 13.85
N MET A 224 -1.54 -6.58 13.43
CA MET A 224 -0.44 -6.50 12.48
C MET A 224 -0.46 -7.73 11.59
N ASP A 225 -0.03 -7.53 10.34
CA ASP A 225 0.25 -8.61 9.42
C ASP A 225 1.76 -8.86 9.38
N PRO A 226 2.26 -10.01 9.87
CA PRO A 226 3.68 -10.34 9.81
C PRO A 226 4.25 -10.37 8.39
N GLN A 227 3.42 -10.56 7.36
CA GLN A 227 3.85 -10.54 5.96
C GLN A 227 4.05 -9.12 5.42
N ALA A 228 3.55 -8.10 6.13
CA ALA A 228 3.67 -6.69 5.78
C ALA A 228 4.82 -5.97 6.53
N ILE A 229 5.89 -6.71 6.88
CA ILE A 229 7.09 -6.18 7.55
C ILE A 229 8.23 -6.04 6.55
N SER A 230 8.79 -4.83 6.44
CA SER A 230 10.03 -4.57 5.71
C SER A 230 11.22 -4.56 6.69
N HIS A 231 12.34 -5.15 6.26
CA HIS A 231 13.58 -5.38 7.02
C HIS A 231 14.80 -5.05 6.17
#